data_AF-A0A1T5EGQ1-F1
#
_entry.id   AF-A0A1T5EGQ1-F1
#
_cell.length_a   1.000
_cell.length_b   1.000
_cell.length_c   1.000
_cell.angle_alpha   90.00
_cell.angle_beta   90.00
_cell.angle_gamma   90.00
#
_symmetry.space_group_name_H-M   'P 1'
#
loop_
_entity.id
_entity.type
_entity.pdbx_description
1 polymer ?
#
loop_
_entity_poly.entity_id
_entity_poly.type
_entity_poly.pdbx_seq_one_letter_code
_entity_poly.pdbx_strand_id
1 'polypeptide(L)'
;MGLEKVQFPYTYLHLQRHFLLEGDTKINTWKNFLIVAIPIFAFIFNFLRIKDGFSNSSYSKLASSEFDYKKLASSEYVYENLGDISFIPYLLVGFIFTFLMSLGVHFLAYYRILRSRDETSLSTEAIFKTVFDNFNKRDILKIFISPDLAMAQYCKNLIVNDIKSIEFNTSDTDIYLDREHRLSSYHWSLIRIEKKAFIEFSNWLNIILTTILFVVTYFIFDIATYWILAIIIYRILSRGTEIVVAFYYDVVQVNSKQFYLGKDEEYINGFTSSLIRQSGRLSLAIHSLIEMIFIFAIAYFVYFQVITSLSLTTDFVTCTISDNCIIKKEDAPTLFETLLMSSTLGVFNISYGVFPNILLAILHAFQILISGVLILLSVAQYLGADKTLNISDEKFYNEIANLDSLKENGTNSLYELNNIFTTYIKMTEIKYKINIGDNLKKNIQYIDSNIYSRH
;
A
#
# COMPACT_ATOMS: atom_id res chain seq x y z
N MET A 1 -39.91 7.52 -32.60
CA MET A 1 -38.85 8.25 -31.88
C MET A 1 -37.67 7.31 -31.76
N GLY A 2 -36.56 7.63 -32.44
CA GLY A 2 -35.37 6.80 -32.45
C GLY A 2 -34.69 6.83 -31.09
N LEU A 3 -34.59 5.67 -30.44
CA LEU A 3 -33.69 5.48 -29.31
C LEU A 3 -32.27 5.50 -29.87
N GLU A 4 -31.62 6.66 -29.80
CA GLU A 4 -30.16 6.72 -29.92
C GLU A 4 -29.58 5.77 -28.87
N LYS A 5 -29.00 4.68 -29.34
CA LYS A 5 -28.30 3.70 -28.49
C LYS A 5 -27.15 4.44 -27.81
N VAL A 6 -27.32 4.72 -26.53
CA VAL A 6 -26.26 5.20 -25.65
C VAL A 6 -25.16 4.14 -25.67
N GLN A 7 -24.11 4.39 -26.45
CA GLN A 7 -22.88 3.61 -26.34
C GLN A 7 -22.32 3.91 -24.96
N PHE A 8 -21.94 2.88 -24.22
CA PHE A 8 -21.11 3.01 -23.02
C PHE A 8 -19.64 2.71 -23.40
N PRO A 9 -18.94 3.60 -24.14
CA PRO A 9 -17.54 3.41 -24.47
C PRO A 9 -16.66 3.35 -23.21
N TYR A 10 -17.09 3.98 -22.11
CA TYR A 10 -16.32 4.07 -20.89
C TYR A 10 -16.08 2.73 -20.19
N THR A 11 -17.08 1.86 -20.04
CA THR A 11 -16.91 0.60 -19.29
C THR A 11 -16.00 -0.38 -20.03
N TYR A 12 -16.13 -0.47 -21.36
CA TYR A 12 -15.29 -1.31 -22.22
C TYR A 12 -13.82 -0.88 -22.21
N LEU A 13 -13.58 0.43 -22.38
CA LEU A 13 -12.25 1.03 -22.30
C LEU A 13 -11.64 0.77 -20.92
N HIS A 14 -12.45 0.82 -19.85
CA HIS A 14 -12.00 0.61 -18.48
C HIS A 14 -11.59 -0.83 -18.16
N LEU A 15 -12.17 -1.82 -18.85
CA LEU A 15 -11.85 -3.23 -18.68
C LEU A 15 -10.66 -3.67 -19.52
N GLN A 16 -10.58 -3.20 -20.76
CA GLN A 16 -9.32 -3.27 -21.50
C GLN A 16 -8.20 -2.60 -20.70
N ARG A 17 -8.46 -1.51 -19.97
CA ARG A 17 -7.49 -0.88 -19.06
C ARG A 17 -7.12 -1.76 -17.88
N HIS A 18 -8.08 -2.40 -17.20
CA HIS A 18 -7.74 -3.35 -16.13
C HIS A 18 -6.86 -4.49 -16.65
N PHE A 19 -7.20 -5.07 -17.81
CA PHE A 19 -6.39 -6.10 -18.46
C PHE A 19 -5.08 -5.59 -19.06
N LEU A 20 -4.97 -4.33 -19.49
CA LEU A 20 -3.71 -3.72 -19.93
C LEU A 20 -2.80 -3.39 -18.74
N LEU A 21 -3.37 -2.97 -17.62
CA LEU A 21 -2.64 -2.67 -16.39
C LEU A 21 -2.15 -3.96 -15.71
N GLU A 22 -2.92 -5.05 -15.76
CA GLU A 22 -2.51 -6.38 -15.28
C GLU A 22 -1.67 -7.16 -16.30
N GLY A 23 -1.95 -7.01 -17.59
CA GLY A 23 -1.41 -7.79 -18.71
C GLY A 23 -0.18 -7.21 -19.40
N ASP A 24 0.38 -6.10 -18.91
CA ASP A 24 1.69 -5.61 -19.37
C ASP A 24 2.80 -6.54 -18.84
N THR A 25 2.92 -7.70 -19.49
CA THR A 25 3.79 -8.82 -19.13
C THR A 25 5.24 -8.38 -19.00
N LYS A 26 5.71 -7.46 -19.85
CA LYS A 26 7.07 -6.93 -19.76
C LYS A 26 7.32 -6.22 -18.44
N ILE A 27 6.39 -5.40 -17.97
CA ILE A 27 6.52 -4.73 -16.67
C ILE A 27 6.47 -5.75 -15.53
N ASN A 28 5.62 -6.77 -15.61
CA ASN A 28 5.60 -7.85 -14.60
C ASN A 28 6.90 -8.66 -14.58
N THR A 29 7.52 -8.92 -15.74
CA THR A 29 8.84 -9.55 -15.81
C THR A 29 9.93 -8.68 -15.21
N TRP A 30 9.95 -7.37 -15.51
CA TRP A 30 10.89 -6.43 -14.91
C TRP A 30 10.67 -6.24 -13.41
N LYS A 31 9.42 -6.23 -12.95
CA LYS A 31 9.05 -6.19 -11.52
C LYS A 31 9.65 -7.37 -10.77
N ASN A 32 9.41 -8.59 -11.28
CA ASN A 32 9.94 -9.82 -10.67
C ASN A 32 11.48 -9.85 -10.75
N PHE A 33 12.05 -9.42 -11.87
CA PHE A 33 13.50 -9.33 -12.02
C PHE A 33 14.12 -8.34 -11.02
N LEU A 34 13.59 -7.13 -10.86
CA LEU A 34 14.14 -6.14 -9.92
C LEU A 34 14.02 -6.61 -8.46
N ILE A 35 12.89 -7.20 -8.06
CA ILE A 35 12.68 -7.66 -6.67
C ILE A 35 13.54 -8.89 -6.35
N VAL A 36 13.76 -9.78 -7.31
CA VAL A 36 14.46 -11.05 -7.05
C VAL A 36 15.94 -10.97 -7.43
N ALA A 37 16.26 -10.43 -8.60
CA ALA A 37 17.63 -10.41 -9.11
C ALA A 37 18.51 -9.39 -8.38
N ILE A 38 17.99 -8.24 -7.94
CA ILE A 38 18.83 -7.26 -7.23
C ILE A 38 19.28 -7.80 -5.86
N PRO A 39 18.41 -8.33 -4.99
CA PRO A 39 18.86 -8.93 -3.74
C PRO A 39 19.77 -10.15 -3.96
N ILE A 40 19.51 -10.96 -4.99
CA ILE A 40 20.39 -12.09 -5.35
C ILE A 40 21.75 -11.59 -5.84
N PHE A 41 21.80 -10.53 -6.64
CA PHE A 41 23.05 -9.99 -7.14
C PHE A 41 23.86 -9.32 -6.02
N ALA A 42 23.18 -8.57 -5.14
CA ALA A 42 23.78 -8.03 -3.91
C ALA A 42 24.28 -9.16 -3.01
N PHE A 43 23.53 -10.27 -2.90
CA PHE A 43 23.93 -11.47 -2.18
C PHE A 43 25.17 -12.11 -2.77
N ILE A 44 25.19 -12.39 -4.08
CA ILE A 44 26.35 -13.00 -4.76
C ILE A 44 27.56 -12.09 -4.61
N PHE A 45 27.41 -10.78 -4.83
CA PHE A 45 28.51 -9.84 -4.72
C PHE A 45 29.09 -9.78 -3.30
N ASN A 46 28.22 -9.76 -2.29
CA ASN A 46 28.66 -9.74 -0.89
C ASN A 46 29.27 -11.09 -0.47
N PHE A 47 28.65 -12.21 -0.85
CA PHE A 47 29.15 -13.56 -0.61
C PHE A 47 30.54 -13.79 -1.22
N LEU A 48 30.77 -13.30 -2.44
CA LEU A 48 32.08 -13.38 -3.10
C LEU A 48 33.14 -12.47 -2.46
N ARG A 49 32.73 -11.41 -1.74
CA ARG A 49 33.63 -10.47 -1.08
C ARG A 49 34.06 -10.93 0.31
N ILE A 50 33.22 -11.70 1.00
CA ILE A 50 33.55 -12.30 2.31
C ILE A 50 34.47 -13.50 2.08
N LYS A 51 35.79 -13.25 2.01
CA LYS A 51 36.80 -14.31 1.86
C LYS A 51 36.98 -15.19 3.10
N ASP A 52 36.58 -14.71 4.27
CA ASP A 52 36.93 -15.34 5.56
C ASP A 52 35.76 -16.04 6.28
N GLY A 53 34.64 -16.28 5.57
CA GLY A 53 33.48 -16.99 6.11
C GLY A 53 32.58 -16.15 7.03
N PHE A 54 31.33 -16.59 7.21
CA PHE A 54 30.37 -15.96 8.13
C PHE A 54 30.81 -16.21 9.59
N SER A 55 31.32 -15.19 10.25
CA SER A 55 31.57 -15.22 11.70
C SER A 55 30.28 -14.89 12.44
N ASN A 56 29.51 -15.92 12.83
CA ASN A 56 28.35 -15.76 13.74
C ASN A 56 28.70 -15.09 15.09
N SER A 57 30.00 -14.98 15.42
CA SER A 57 30.45 -14.46 16.72
C SER A 57 30.19 -12.95 16.88
N SER A 58 30.30 -12.15 15.82
CA SER A 58 30.25 -10.68 15.92
C SER A 58 28.84 -10.16 16.20
N TYR A 59 27.82 -10.73 15.54
CA TYR A 59 26.43 -10.38 15.81
C TYR A 59 25.98 -10.82 17.22
N SER A 60 26.34 -12.04 17.64
CA SER A 60 25.98 -12.52 18.98
C SER A 60 26.57 -11.65 20.09
N LYS A 61 27.80 -11.14 19.92
CA LYS A 61 28.45 -10.24 20.86
C LYS A 61 27.73 -8.89 20.96
N LEU A 62 27.43 -8.25 19.82
CA LEU A 62 26.75 -6.96 19.77
C LEU A 62 25.28 -7.02 20.22
N ALA A 63 24.60 -8.15 20.01
CA ALA A 63 23.21 -8.33 20.41
C ALA A 63 23.03 -8.86 21.85
N SER A 64 24.10 -9.36 22.49
CA SER A 64 24.04 -9.90 23.84
C SER A 64 24.26 -8.85 24.93
N SER A 65 24.00 -9.24 26.18
CA SER A 65 24.32 -8.44 27.37
C SER A 65 25.83 -8.26 27.63
N GLU A 66 26.70 -8.87 26.82
CA GLU A 66 28.15 -8.73 26.95
C GLU A 66 28.63 -7.33 26.54
N PHE A 67 27.88 -6.60 25.70
CA PHE A 67 28.16 -5.21 25.40
C PHE A 67 27.54 -4.28 26.46
N ASP A 68 28.37 -3.54 27.18
CA ASP A 68 27.92 -2.62 28.24
C ASP A 68 27.39 -1.30 27.67
N TYR A 69 26.14 -1.31 27.22
CA TYR A 69 25.44 -0.11 26.75
C TYR A 69 25.24 0.95 27.83
N LYS A 70 25.32 0.59 29.13
CA LYS A 70 25.17 1.58 30.20
C LYS A 70 26.36 2.53 30.22
N LYS A 71 27.57 2.04 29.95
CA LYS A 71 28.77 2.88 29.81
C LYS A 71 28.71 3.82 28.61
N LEU A 72 28.17 3.34 27.48
CA LEU A 72 27.97 4.18 26.29
C LEU A 72 27.00 5.33 26.59
N ALA A 73 25.88 5.02 27.28
CA ALA A 73 24.86 5.99 27.66
C ALA A 73 25.29 6.94 28.80
N SER A 74 26.18 6.52 29.69
CA SER A 74 26.66 7.33 30.82
C SER A 74 27.85 8.24 30.47
N SER A 75 28.42 8.10 29.27
CA SER A 75 29.52 8.98 28.87
C SER A 75 28.98 10.38 28.53
N GLU A 76 29.30 11.36 29.37
CA GLU A 76 29.13 12.80 29.10
C GLU A 76 29.64 13.17 27.69
N TYR A 77 30.66 12.45 27.22
CA TYR A 77 31.31 12.60 25.93
C TYR A 77 30.40 12.36 24.69
N VAL A 78 29.42 11.46 24.80
CA VAL A 78 28.45 11.22 23.71
C VAL A 78 27.52 12.43 23.58
N TYR A 79 27.06 12.99 24.69
CA TYR A 79 26.22 14.18 24.68
C TYR A 79 26.99 15.45 24.32
N GLU A 80 28.27 15.57 24.69
CA GLU A 80 29.12 16.70 24.31
C GLU A 80 29.46 16.70 22.81
N ASN A 81 29.83 15.55 22.22
CA ASN A 81 30.19 15.50 20.79
C ASN A 81 28.98 15.42 19.84
N LEU A 82 27.86 14.80 20.25
CA LEU A 82 26.60 14.95 19.51
C LEU A 82 25.96 16.33 19.73
N GLY A 83 26.36 17.04 20.79
CA GLY A 83 25.92 18.41 21.06
C GLY A 83 26.45 19.42 20.04
N ASP A 84 27.68 19.24 19.57
CA ASP A 84 28.32 20.14 18.59
C ASP A 84 27.88 19.87 17.14
N ILE A 85 27.55 18.62 16.78
CA ILE A 85 26.94 18.31 15.48
C ILE A 85 25.42 18.35 15.66
N SER A 86 24.81 19.52 15.42
CA SER A 86 23.35 19.64 15.43
C SER A 86 22.76 18.52 14.55
N PHE A 87 22.00 17.58 15.14
CA PHE A 87 21.35 16.50 14.38
C PHE A 87 20.15 17.02 13.56
N ILE A 88 19.74 18.25 13.83
CA ILE A 88 18.59 18.94 13.24
C ILE A 88 18.67 19.05 11.70
N PRO A 89 19.80 19.45 11.07
CA PRO A 89 19.90 19.51 9.62
C PRO A 89 19.72 18.13 8.97
N TYR A 90 20.25 17.07 9.58
CA TYR A 90 20.07 15.69 9.11
C TYR A 90 18.60 15.29 9.14
N LEU A 91 17.90 15.59 10.23
CA LEU A 91 16.46 15.34 10.35
C LEU A 91 15.66 16.15 9.32
N LEU A 92 16.01 17.42 9.09
CA LEU A 92 15.31 18.27 8.12
C LEU A 92 15.47 17.76 6.68
N VAL A 93 16.69 17.39 6.27
CA VAL A 93 16.90 16.80 4.94
C VAL A 93 16.29 15.41 4.85
N GLY A 94 16.37 14.59 5.90
CA GLY A 94 15.72 13.29 5.96
C GLY A 94 14.21 13.40 5.75
N PHE A 95 13.58 14.39 6.39
CA PHE A 95 12.17 14.73 6.18
C PHE A 95 11.90 15.17 4.74
N ILE A 96 12.65 16.16 4.22
CA ILE A 96 12.48 16.66 2.84
C ILE A 96 12.61 15.53 1.83
N PHE A 97 13.62 14.67 1.97
CA PHE A 97 13.86 13.55 1.07
C PHE A 97 12.73 12.52 1.14
N THR A 98 12.26 12.20 2.35
CA THR A 98 11.10 11.30 2.54
C THR A 98 9.82 11.87 1.95
N PHE A 99 9.60 13.19 2.11
CA PHE A 99 8.49 13.89 1.49
C PHE A 99 8.55 13.83 -0.03
N LEU A 100 9.71 14.11 -0.64
CA LEU A 100 9.90 14.04 -2.08
C LEU A 100 9.71 12.62 -2.62
N MET A 101 10.20 11.61 -1.90
CA MET A 101 9.99 10.20 -2.24
C MET A 101 8.50 9.84 -2.23
N SER A 102 7.80 10.22 -1.17
CA SER A 102 6.37 10.00 -1.03
C SER A 102 5.57 10.69 -2.14
N LEU A 103 5.85 11.97 -2.39
CA LEU A 103 5.25 12.74 -3.48
C LEU A 103 5.48 12.03 -4.82
N GLY A 104 6.72 11.62 -5.11
CA GLY A 104 7.08 10.91 -6.34
C GLY A 104 6.31 9.60 -6.51
N VAL A 105 6.26 8.75 -5.47
CA VAL A 105 5.57 7.46 -5.53
C VAL A 105 4.07 7.63 -5.79
N HIS A 106 3.38 8.43 -4.97
CA HIS A 106 1.93 8.56 -5.08
C HIS A 106 1.52 9.35 -6.33
N PHE A 107 2.27 10.39 -6.69
CA PHE A 107 2.01 11.14 -7.92
C PHE A 107 2.21 10.29 -9.17
N LEU A 108 3.29 9.49 -9.26
CA LEU A 108 3.50 8.59 -10.40
C LEU A 108 2.40 7.53 -10.50
N ALA A 109 1.94 6.99 -9.37
CA ALA A 109 0.81 6.05 -9.34
C ALA A 109 -0.48 6.71 -9.86
N TYR A 110 -0.77 7.94 -9.40
CA TYR A 110 -1.93 8.71 -9.86
C TYR A 110 -1.84 9.11 -11.33
N TYR A 111 -0.69 9.62 -11.77
CA TYR A 111 -0.43 9.97 -13.17
C TYR A 111 -0.63 8.78 -14.10
N ARG A 112 -0.24 7.57 -13.66
CA ARG A 112 -0.47 6.35 -14.44
C ARG A 112 -1.95 6.05 -14.62
N ILE A 113 -2.79 6.31 -13.61
CA ILE A 113 -4.25 6.18 -13.70
C ILE A 113 -4.80 7.21 -14.68
N LEU A 114 -4.44 8.49 -14.53
CA LEU A 114 -4.87 9.54 -15.46
C LEU A 114 -4.48 9.25 -16.90
N ARG A 115 -3.22 8.85 -17.12
CA ARG A 115 -2.75 8.48 -18.45
C ARG A 115 -3.51 7.29 -19.02
N SER A 116 -3.89 6.34 -18.16
CA SER A 116 -4.74 5.24 -18.61
C SER A 116 -6.10 5.73 -19.06
N ARG A 117 -6.58 6.91 -18.63
CA ARG A 117 -7.87 7.49 -19.04
C ARG A 117 -7.92 8.04 -20.48
N ASP A 118 -6.81 8.05 -21.21
CA ASP A 118 -6.69 8.72 -22.53
C ASP A 118 -7.02 10.22 -22.50
N GLU A 119 -7.01 10.84 -21.30
CA GLU A 119 -7.04 12.31 -21.12
C GLU A 119 -5.64 12.90 -21.42
N THR A 120 -5.02 12.46 -22.51
CA THR A 120 -3.61 12.73 -22.88
C THR A 120 -3.34 14.18 -23.31
N SER A 121 -4.30 15.09 -23.15
CA SER A 121 -4.10 16.52 -23.41
C SER A 121 -3.54 17.28 -22.20
N LEU A 122 -3.66 16.74 -20.98
CA LEU A 122 -3.08 17.39 -19.81
C LEU A 122 -1.56 17.19 -19.78
N SER A 123 -0.83 18.30 -19.88
CA SER A 123 0.62 18.30 -19.65
C SER A 123 0.93 17.85 -18.22
N THR A 124 2.05 17.16 -18.04
CA THR A 124 2.54 16.76 -16.70
C THR A 124 2.62 17.96 -15.75
N GLU A 125 3.01 19.12 -16.28
CA GLU A 125 3.06 20.39 -15.55
C GLU A 125 1.69 20.84 -15.04
N ALA A 126 0.63 20.72 -15.85
CA ALA A 126 -0.72 21.06 -15.42
C ALA A 126 -1.18 20.17 -14.26
N ILE A 127 -0.88 18.87 -14.33
CA ILE A 127 -1.21 17.91 -13.26
C ILE A 127 -0.43 18.23 -11.98
N PHE A 128 0.87 18.52 -12.08
CA PHE A 128 1.68 18.95 -10.94
C PHE A 128 1.13 20.23 -10.32
N LYS A 129 0.78 21.22 -11.14
CA LYS A 129 0.21 22.48 -10.66
C LYS A 129 -1.11 22.25 -9.92
N THR A 130 -2.03 21.46 -10.47
CA THR A 130 -3.28 21.09 -9.78
C THR A 130 -3.02 20.38 -8.44
N VAL A 131 -1.97 19.54 -8.39
CA VAL A 131 -1.55 18.86 -7.17
C VAL A 131 -1.03 19.83 -6.11
N PHE A 132 -0.22 20.82 -6.49
CA PHE A 132 0.28 21.82 -5.54
C PHE A 132 -0.77 22.86 -5.14
N ASP A 133 -1.64 23.27 -6.06
CA ASP A 133 -2.64 24.32 -5.83
C ASP A 133 -3.76 23.86 -4.87
N ASN A 134 -4.12 22.57 -4.89
CA ASN A 134 -5.15 22.01 -4.01
C ASN A 134 -4.62 21.56 -2.64
N PHE A 135 -3.37 21.86 -2.32
CA PHE A 135 -2.74 21.47 -1.07
C PHE A 135 -3.26 22.32 0.10
N ASN A 136 -4.11 21.74 0.95
CA ASN A 136 -4.76 22.47 2.03
C ASN A 136 -3.82 22.64 3.24
N LYS A 137 -3.80 23.83 3.84
CA LYS A 137 -3.06 24.11 5.10
C LYS A 137 -3.41 23.14 6.23
N ARG A 138 -4.61 22.58 6.24
CA ARG A 138 -5.05 21.59 7.24
C ARG A 138 -4.30 20.25 7.15
N ASP A 139 -3.69 19.94 6.02
CA ASP A 139 -2.96 18.69 5.84
C ASP A 139 -1.48 18.81 6.23
N ILE A 140 -0.96 20.02 6.49
CA ILE A 140 0.45 20.26 6.88
C ILE A 140 0.87 19.37 8.05
N LEU A 141 0.04 19.27 9.10
CA LEU A 141 0.35 18.44 10.25
C LEU A 141 0.44 16.95 9.89
N LYS A 142 -0.46 16.46 9.03
CA LYS A 142 -0.42 15.06 8.58
C LYS A 142 0.84 14.77 7.77
N ILE A 143 1.27 15.73 6.96
CA ILE A 143 2.49 15.61 6.15
C ILE A 143 3.73 15.55 7.02
N PHE A 144 3.79 16.33 8.10
CA PHE A 144 4.91 16.24 9.04
C PHE A 144 4.96 14.90 9.76
N ILE A 145 3.80 14.29 10.05
CA ILE A 145 3.72 13.00 10.76
C ILE A 145 3.97 11.82 9.82
N SER A 146 3.30 11.78 8.67
CA SER A 146 3.38 10.70 7.68
C SER A 146 3.15 11.27 6.27
N PRO A 147 4.23 11.68 5.58
CA PRO A 147 4.16 12.08 4.18
C PRO A 147 3.43 11.07 3.29
N ASP A 148 3.71 9.77 3.46
CA ASP A 148 3.09 8.69 2.67
C ASP A 148 1.58 8.62 2.87
N LEU A 149 1.09 8.66 4.11
CA LEU A 149 -0.35 8.67 4.37
C LEU A 149 -1.02 9.92 3.80
N ALA A 150 -0.39 11.09 3.98
CA ALA A 150 -0.94 12.35 3.49
C ALA A 150 -1.05 12.37 1.96
N MET A 151 0.03 11.98 1.26
CA MET A 151 0.05 11.92 -0.20
C MET A 151 -0.88 10.86 -0.77
N ALA A 152 -0.96 9.68 -0.13
CA ALA A 152 -1.92 8.65 -0.50
C ALA A 152 -3.37 9.13 -0.39
N GLN A 153 -3.73 9.80 0.71
CA GLN A 153 -5.07 10.37 0.91
C GLN A 153 -5.36 11.47 -0.11
N TYR A 154 -4.38 12.33 -0.36
CA TYR A 154 -4.49 13.42 -1.29
C TYR A 154 -4.78 12.94 -2.72
N CYS A 155 -3.96 12.04 -3.27
CA CYS A 155 -4.20 11.45 -4.58
C CYS A 155 -5.52 10.67 -4.66
N LYS A 156 -5.90 9.94 -3.60
CA LYS A 156 -7.21 9.28 -3.52
C LYS A 156 -8.38 10.26 -3.58
N ASN A 157 -8.23 11.47 -3.05
CA ASN A 157 -9.25 12.52 -3.12
C ASN A 157 -9.33 13.15 -4.51
N LEU A 158 -8.20 13.35 -5.19
CA LEU A 158 -8.17 13.79 -6.58
C LEU A 158 -8.94 12.82 -7.49
N ILE A 159 -8.68 11.51 -7.36
CA ILE A 159 -9.44 10.45 -8.07
C ILE A 159 -10.96 10.61 -7.85
N VAL A 160 -11.39 10.85 -6.62
CA VAL A 160 -12.82 11.03 -6.29
C VAL A 160 -13.38 12.29 -6.94
N ASN A 161 -12.64 13.39 -6.92
CA ASN A 161 -13.10 14.67 -7.46
C ASN A 161 -13.18 14.62 -8.98
N ASP A 162 -12.21 14.01 -9.65
CA ASP A 162 -12.24 13.81 -11.09
C ASP A 162 -13.46 13.00 -11.51
N ILE A 163 -13.71 11.86 -10.85
CA ILE A 163 -14.86 11.01 -11.20
C ILE A 163 -16.17 11.75 -10.95
N LYS A 164 -16.27 12.54 -9.86
CA LYS A 164 -17.45 13.38 -9.59
C LYS A 164 -17.70 14.44 -10.65
N SER A 165 -16.65 14.89 -11.34
CA SER A 165 -16.77 15.89 -12.40
C SER A 165 -17.28 15.31 -13.73
N ILE A 166 -17.30 13.98 -13.86
CA ILE A 166 -17.86 13.30 -15.03
C ILE A 166 -19.38 13.41 -14.93
N GLU A 167 -19.96 14.34 -15.70
CA GLU A 167 -21.41 14.43 -15.83
C GLU A 167 -21.95 13.19 -16.55
N PHE A 168 -22.69 12.36 -15.82
CA PHE A 168 -23.54 11.36 -16.45
C PHE A 168 -24.85 12.03 -16.83
N ASN A 169 -25.31 11.79 -18.06
CA ASN A 169 -26.59 12.26 -18.51
C ASN A 169 -27.68 11.53 -17.67
N THR A 170 -28.12 12.18 -16.59
CA THR A 170 -29.01 11.60 -15.56
C THR A 170 -30.49 11.60 -15.98
N SER A 171 -30.77 11.75 -17.28
CA SER A 171 -32.12 11.65 -17.82
C SER A 171 -32.77 10.27 -17.62
N ASP A 172 -31.98 9.25 -17.25
CA ASP A 172 -32.49 7.95 -16.84
C ASP A 172 -32.84 7.98 -15.34
N THR A 173 -34.14 7.86 -15.04
CA THR A 173 -34.75 7.92 -13.69
C THR A 173 -34.39 6.76 -12.75
N ASP A 174 -33.54 5.82 -13.19
CA ASP A 174 -33.35 4.52 -12.55
C ASP A 174 -31.98 4.34 -11.88
N ILE A 175 -31.31 5.46 -11.56
CA ILE A 175 -29.96 5.44 -10.99
C ILE A 175 -30.01 5.60 -9.46
N TYR A 176 -29.47 4.63 -8.74
CA TYR A 176 -29.29 4.67 -7.28
C TYR A 176 -28.31 5.78 -6.89
N LEU A 177 -28.75 6.69 -6.01
CA LEU A 177 -27.96 7.82 -5.52
C LEU A 177 -27.62 7.68 -4.04
N ASP A 178 -26.44 8.14 -3.64
CA ASP A 178 -26.05 8.29 -2.23
C ASP A 178 -27.03 9.25 -1.49
N ARG A 179 -27.11 9.24 -0.15
CA ARG A 179 -28.01 10.10 0.64
C ARG A 179 -27.86 11.59 0.34
N GLU A 180 -26.65 12.01 -0.02
CA GLU A 180 -26.38 13.40 -0.41
C GLU A 180 -26.75 13.70 -1.88
N HIS A 181 -27.29 12.73 -2.62
CA HIS A 181 -27.61 12.75 -4.06
C HIS A 181 -26.45 13.14 -4.99
N ARG A 182 -25.20 13.02 -4.52
CA ARG A 182 -24.00 13.48 -5.24
C ARG A 182 -23.28 12.42 -6.06
N LEU A 183 -23.56 11.14 -5.81
CA LEU A 183 -22.82 10.03 -6.41
C LEU A 183 -23.79 8.92 -6.76
N SER A 184 -23.73 8.44 -8.00
CA SER A 184 -24.41 7.20 -8.37
C SER A 184 -23.62 5.96 -7.97
N SER A 185 -24.30 4.81 -7.91
CA SER A 185 -23.65 3.50 -7.75
C SER A 185 -22.56 3.23 -8.80
N TYR A 186 -22.73 3.78 -10.02
CA TYR A 186 -21.72 3.72 -11.09
C TYR A 186 -20.46 4.53 -10.76
N HIS A 187 -20.61 5.81 -10.37
CA HIS A 187 -19.47 6.63 -9.92
C HIS A 187 -18.72 5.94 -8.78
N TRP A 188 -19.46 5.35 -7.83
CA TRP A 188 -18.86 4.66 -6.71
C TRP A 188 -18.04 3.44 -7.14
N SER A 189 -18.54 2.69 -8.12
CA SER A 189 -17.83 1.54 -8.69
C SER A 189 -16.55 1.97 -9.41
N LEU A 190 -16.59 3.05 -10.18
CA LEU A 190 -15.40 3.65 -10.80
C LEU A 190 -14.37 4.09 -9.76
N ILE A 191 -14.81 4.81 -8.73
CA ILE A 191 -13.94 5.27 -7.64
C ILE A 191 -13.25 4.08 -6.98
N ARG A 192 -13.96 2.97 -6.77
CA ARG A 192 -13.40 1.75 -6.18
C ARG A 192 -12.34 1.11 -7.08
N ILE A 193 -12.61 0.97 -8.38
CA ILE A 193 -11.67 0.37 -9.34
C ILE A 193 -10.37 1.18 -9.40
N GLU A 194 -10.46 2.49 -9.55
CA GLU A 194 -9.28 3.33 -9.70
C GLU A 194 -8.49 3.48 -8.40
N LYS A 195 -9.17 3.57 -7.25
CA LYS A 195 -8.48 3.54 -5.95
C LYS A 195 -7.74 2.23 -5.74
N LYS A 196 -8.31 1.10 -6.17
CA LYS A 196 -7.61 -0.19 -6.16
C LYS A 196 -6.33 -0.13 -7.00
N ALA A 197 -6.44 0.29 -8.27
CA ALA A 197 -5.28 0.39 -9.15
C ALA A 197 -4.20 1.33 -8.57
N PHE A 198 -4.62 2.45 -7.98
CA PHE A 198 -3.73 3.40 -7.31
C PHE A 198 -2.94 2.75 -6.19
N ILE A 199 -3.62 2.03 -5.30
CA ILE A 199 -3.01 1.35 -4.16
C ILE A 199 -2.00 0.31 -4.65
N GLU A 200 -2.36 -0.50 -5.64
CA GLU A 200 -1.47 -1.50 -6.21
C GLU A 200 -0.21 -0.87 -6.82
N PHE A 201 -0.36 0.14 -7.68
CA PHE A 201 0.77 0.84 -8.29
C PHE A 201 1.67 1.53 -7.27
N SER A 202 1.07 2.22 -6.29
CA SER A 202 1.81 2.89 -5.24
C SER A 202 2.63 1.91 -4.40
N ASN A 203 2.08 0.74 -4.07
CA ASN A 203 2.79 -0.29 -3.32
C ASN A 203 3.98 -0.86 -4.10
N TRP A 204 3.80 -1.10 -5.41
CA TRP A 204 4.89 -1.54 -6.30
C TRP A 204 6.02 -0.50 -6.39
N LEU A 205 5.66 0.78 -6.56
CA LEU A 205 6.65 1.85 -6.61
C LEU A 205 7.40 1.99 -5.28
N ASN A 206 6.73 1.82 -4.14
CA ASN A 206 7.35 1.80 -2.81
C ASN A 206 8.39 0.69 -2.66
N ILE A 207 8.11 -0.53 -3.14
CA ILE A 207 9.09 -1.63 -3.11
C ILE A 207 10.27 -1.36 -4.03
N ILE A 208 10.03 -0.87 -5.25
CA ILE A 208 11.11 -0.54 -6.20
C ILE A 208 12.01 0.52 -5.57
N LEU A 209 11.42 1.58 -5.02
CA LEU A 209 12.14 2.65 -4.34
C LEU A 209 12.96 2.13 -3.15
N THR A 210 12.37 1.26 -2.33
CA THR A 210 13.03 0.65 -1.17
C THR A 210 14.18 -0.25 -1.59
N THR A 211 14.02 -1.03 -2.66
CA THR A 211 15.09 -1.84 -3.25
C THR A 211 16.24 -0.96 -3.75
N ILE A 212 15.93 0.15 -4.42
CA ILE A 212 16.95 1.13 -4.84
C ILE A 212 17.66 1.73 -3.61
N LEU A 213 16.91 2.11 -2.58
CA LEU A 213 17.48 2.67 -1.34
C LEU A 213 18.40 1.67 -0.63
N PHE A 214 18.04 0.38 -0.63
CA PHE A 214 18.87 -0.71 -0.09
C PHE A 214 20.21 -0.79 -0.82
N VAL A 215 20.18 -0.81 -2.16
CA VAL A 215 21.39 -0.85 -2.99
C VAL A 215 22.24 0.41 -2.83
N VAL A 216 21.61 1.59 -2.88
CA VAL A 216 22.32 2.87 -2.70
C VAL A 216 22.99 2.91 -1.34
N THR A 217 22.30 2.49 -0.28
CA THR A 217 22.86 2.46 1.08
C THR A 217 24.14 1.62 1.12
N TYR A 218 24.14 0.44 0.50
CA TYR A 218 25.34 -0.40 0.44
C TYR A 218 26.56 0.31 -0.14
N PHE A 219 26.38 1.19 -1.13
CA PHE A 219 27.48 1.90 -1.78
C PHE A 219 27.95 3.17 -1.07
N ILE A 220 27.05 3.88 -0.38
CA ILE A 220 27.35 5.21 0.16
C ILE A 220 27.37 5.29 1.68
N PHE A 221 27.16 4.18 2.40
CA PHE A 221 26.99 4.21 3.86
C PHE A 221 28.15 4.84 4.61
N ASP A 222 29.41 4.62 4.18
CA ASP A 222 30.60 5.16 4.85
C ASP A 222 30.63 6.70 4.83
N ILE A 223 30.02 7.34 3.83
CA ILE A 223 30.04 8.80 3.63
C ILE A 223 28.77 9.45 4.18
N ALA A 224 27.63 8.79 4.03
CA ALA A 224 26.32 9.39 4.25
C ALA A 224 25.55 8.75 5.42
N THR A 225 26.23 8.11 6.38
CA THR A 225 25.59 7.31 7.45
C THR A 225 24.45 8.06 8.17
N TYR A 226 24.71 9.28 8.66
CA TYR A 226 23.72 10.07 9.40
C TYR A 226 22.55 10.55 8.53
N TRP A 227 22.80 10.88 7.27
CA TRP A 227 21.73 11.24 6.32
C TRP A 227 20.83 10.03 6.04
N ILE A 228 21.43 8.86 5.78
CA ILE A 228 20.69 7.62 5.56
C ILE A 228 19.87 7.27 6.81
N LEU A 229 20.46 7.39 8.01
CA LEU A 229 19.75 7.14 9.27
C LEU A 229 18.49 8.03 9.38
N ALA A 230 18.63 9.33 9.16
CA ALA A 230 17.50 10.26 9.22
C ALA A 230 16.42 9.91 8.19
N ILE A 231 16.81 9.64 6.93
CA ILE A 231 15.88 9.21 5.87
C ILE A 231 15.12 7.95 6.29
N ILE A 232 15.82 6.95 6.82
CA ILE A 232 15.22 5.66 7.18
C ILE A 232 14.28 5.80 8.38
N ILE A 233 14.62 6.60 9.40
CA ILE A 233 13.71 6.87 10.53
C ILE A 233 12.40 7.47 10.03
N TYR A 234 12.47 8.53 9.22
CA TYR A 234 11.25 9.15 8.68
C TYR A 234 10.48 8.18 7.78
N ARG A 235 11.18 7.39 6.96
CA ARG A 235 10.55 6.40 6.08
C ARG A 235 9.81 5.32 6.88
N ILE A 236 10.41 4.79 7.94
CA ILE A 236 9.81 3.80 8.86
C ILE A 236 8.54 4.37 9.49
N LEU A 237 8.60 5.59 10.04
CA LEU A 237 7.46 6.23 10.70
C LEU A 237 6.34 6.52 9.69
N SER A 238 6.69 7.12 8.55
CA SER A 238 5.75 7.50 7.51
C SER A 238 5.02 6.29 6.93
N ARG A 239 5.78 5.30 6.46
CA ARG A 239 5.23 4.10 5.82
C ARG A 239 4.55 3.17 6.81
N GLY A 240 5.11 3.01 8.01
CA GLY A 240 4.49 2.24 9.09
C GLY A 240 3.11 2.79 9.47
N THR A 241 2.99 4.12 9.59
CA THR A 241 1.70 4.78 9.87
C THR A 241 0.69 4.53 8.74
N GLU A 242 1.10 4.66 7.47
CA GLU A 242 0.22 4.36 6.33
C GLU A 242 -0.30 2.93 6.36
N ILE A 243 0.58 1.94 6.64
CA ILE A 243 0.22 0.52 6.73
C ILE A 243 -0.76 0.26 7.88
N VAL A 244 -0.50 0.81 9.07
CA VAL A 244 -1.38 0.63 10.24
C VAL A 244 -2.75 1.27 10.01
N VAL A 245 -2.79 2.45 9.40
CA VAL A 245 -4.05 3.12 9.06
C VAL A 245 -4.82 2.34 7.99
N ALA A 246 -4.13 1.81 6.97
CA ALA A 246 -4.75 0.93 5.98
C ALA A 246 -5.34 -0.33 6.62
N PHE A 247 -4.60 -0.97 7.55
CA PHE A 247 -5.10 -2.11 8.32
C PHE A 247 -6.37 -1.78 9.10
N TYR A 248 -6.39 -0.65 9.80
CA TYR A 248 -7.56 -0.22 10.57
C TYR A 248 -8.79 -0.07 9.68
N TYR A 249 -8.64 0.59 8.52
CA TYR A 249 -9.75 0.76 7.58
C TYR A 249 -10.17 -0.53 6.87
N ASP A 250 -9.27 -1.50 6.69
CA ASP A 250 -9.57 -2.76 6.00
C ASP A 250 -10.13 -3.85 6.92
N VAL A 251 -9.68 -3.92 8.17
CA VAL A 251 -10.01 -5.01 9.11
C VAL A 251 -10.98 -4.57 10.20
N VAL A 252 -10.81 -3.36 10.74
CA VAL A 252 -11.60 -2.90 11.90
C VAL A 252 -12.85 -2.16 11.44
N GLN A 253 -12.72 -1.25 10.47
CA GLN A 253 -13.84 -0.41 10.05
C GLN A 253 -14.58 -0.98 8.85
N VAL A 254 -15.84 -1.35 9.04
CA VAL A 254 -16.72 -1.74 7.93
C VAL A 254 -17.32 -0.49 7.31
N ASN A 255 -16.64 0.08 6.33
CA ASN A 255 -17.20 1.19 5.56
C ASN A 255 -18.27 0.66 4.60
N SER A 256 -19.54 0.72 5.02
CA SER A 256 -20.68 0.47 4.15
C SER A 256 -21.17 1.74 3.49
N LYS A 257 -21.64 1.63 2.25
CA LYS A 257 -22.39 2.70 1.58
C LYS A 257 -23.81 2.24 1.27
N GLN A 258 -24.76 3.13 1.50
CA GLN A 258 -26.17 2.94 1.17
C GLN A 258 -26.52 3.85 0.00
N PHE A 259 -27.13 3.29 -1.03
CA PHE A 259 -27.68 4.03 -2.15
C PHE A 259 -29.20 3.85 -2.19
N TYR A 260 -29.89 4.86 -2.72
CA TYR A 260 -31.35 4.96 -2.68
C TYR A 260 -31.88 5.17 -4.09
N LEU A 261 -32.91 4.41 -4.45
CA LEU A 261 -33.73 4.62 -5.65
C LEU A 261 -35.20 4.67 -5.21
N GLY A 262 -35.75 5.88 -5.05
CA GLY A 262 -37.08 6.06 -4.49
C GLY A 262 -37.17 5.57 -3.05
N LYS A 263 -37.89 4.46 -2.81
CA LYS A 263 -38.00 3.80 -1.49
C LYS A 263 -37.07 2.58 -1.34
N ASP A 264 -36.43 2.15 -2.41
CA ASP A 264 -35.56 0.98 -2.37
C ASP A 264 -34.13 1.38 -2.01
N GLU A 265 -33.53 0.58 -1.14
CA GLU A 265 -32.17 0.77 -0.63
C GLU A 265 -31.26 -0.33 -1.14
N GLU A 266 -30.16 0.06 -1.78
CA GLU A 266 -29.07 -0.84 -2.13
C GLU A 266 -27.94 -0.66 -1.11
N TYR A 267 -27.66 -1.73 -0.37
CA TYR A 267 -26.57 -1.75 0.61
C TYR A 267 -25.32 -2.38 0.01
N ILE A 268 -24.31 -1.56 -0.23
CA ILE A 268 -22.98 -2.04 -0.62
C ILE A 268 -22.16 -2.21 0.65
N ASN A 269 -22.09 -3.44 1.14
CA ASN A 269 -21.37 -3.79 2.35
C ASN A 269 -19.83 -3.73 2.12
N GLY A 270 -19.09 -3.09 3.03
CA GLY A 270 -17.64 -2.83 2.90
C GLY A 270 -16.80 -4.10 2.74
N PHE A 271 -17.14 -5.16 3.49
CA PHE A 271 -16.38 -6.42 3.51
C PHE A 271 -16.49 -7.22 2.21
N THR A 272 -17.68 -7.28 1.60
CA THR A 272 -17.93 -7.93 0.31
C THR A 272 -17.66 -7.01 -0.89
N SER A 273 -17.30 -5.74 -0.66
CA SER A 273 -17.12 -4.72 -1.70
C SER A 273 -15.67 -4.24 -1.84
N SER A 274 -14.69 -4.97 -1.35
CA SER A 274 -13.34 -4.74 -1.86
C SER A 274 -13.19 -5.37 -3.23
N LEU A 275 -13.10 -4.54 -4.25
CA LEU A 275 -12.79 -4.96 -5.63
C LEU A 275 -11.38 -5.58 -5.76
N ILE A 276 -10.57 -5.46 -4.71
CA ILE A 276 -9.29 -6.17 -4.59
C ILE A 276 -9.62 -7.61 -4.25
N ARG A 277 -9.43 -8.51 -5.22
CA ARG A 277 -9.52 -9.96 -5.02
C ARG A 277 -8.66 -10.37 -3.81
N GLN A 278 -9.03 -11.44 -3.14
CA GLN A 278 -8.26 -12.03 -2.03
C GLN A 278 -6.77 -12.17 -2.37
N SER A 279 -6.45 -12.64 -3.57
CA SER A 279 -5.08 -12.75 -4.08
C SER A 279 -4.37 -11.40 -4.21
N GLY A 280 -5.08 -10.33 -4.60
CA GLY A 280 -4.54 -8.98 -4.68
C GLY A 280 -4.24 -8.37 -3.30
N ARG A 281 -5.11 -8.58 -2.32
CA ARG A 281 -4.89 -8.12 -0.93
C ARG A 281 -3.74 -8.86 -0.26
N LEU A 282 -3.70 -10.18 -0.41
CA LEU A 282 -2.60 -11.00 0.08
C LEU A 282 -1.28 -10.58 -0.58
N SER A 283 -1.30 -10.37 -1.89
CA SER A 283 -0.16 -9.84 -2.63
C SER A 283 0.28 -8.50 -2.04
N LEU A 284 -0.63 -7.54 -1.83
CA LEU A 284 -0.31 -6.23 -1.26
C LEU A 284 0.39 -6.35 0.09
N ALA A 285 -0.14 -7.19 0.99
CA ALA A 285 0.42 -7.41 2.33
C ALA A 285 1.82 -8.04 2.28
N ILE A 286 2.02 -9.07 1.45
CA ILE A 286 3.34 -9.71 1.26
C ILE A 286 4.36 -8.71 0.71
N HIS A 287 3.95 -7.92 -0.27
CA HIS A 287 4.79 -6.88 -0.87
C HIS A 287 5.21 -5.81 0.15
N SER A 288 4.26 -5.32 0.96
CA SER A 288 4.58 -4.40 2.06
C SER A 288 5.44 -5.06 3.14
N LEU A 289 5.30 -6.37 3.38
CA LEU A 289 6.16 -7.10 4.32
C LEU A 289 7.61 -7.16 3.83
N ILE A 290 7.82 -7.47 2.54
CA ILE A 290 9.16 -7.46 1.92
C ILE A 290 9.74 -6.04 1.96
N GLU A 291 8.94 -5.01 1.67
CA GLU A 291 9.36 -3.61 1.80
C GLU A 291 9.86 -3.31 3.22
N MET A 292 9.08 -3.65 4.25
CA MET A 292 9.46 -3.39 5.64
C MET A 292 10.69 -4.19 6.06
N ILE A 293 10.85 -5.44 5.61
CA ILE A 293 12.07 -6.23 5.85
C ILE A 293 13.32 -5.48 5.35
N PHE A 294 13.26 -4.91 4.14
CA PHE A 294 14.39 -4.14 3.60
C PHE A 294 14.62 -2.83 4.35
N ILE A 295 13.57 -2.06 4.66
CA ILE A 295 13.71 -0.81 5.40
C ILE A 295 14.33 -1.06 6.78
N PHE A 296 13.84 -2.07 7.52
CA PHE A 296 14.41 -2.42 8.82
C PHE A 296 15.82 -3.00 8.71
N ALA A 297 16.14 -3.79 7.68
CA ALA A 297 17.49 -4.28 7.44
C ALA A 297 18.50 -3.13 7.29
N ILE A 298 18.12 -2.09 6.56
CA ILE A 298 18.91 -0.86 6.43
C ILE A 298 19.01 -0.15 7.77
N ALA A 299 17.90 -0.02 8.50
CA ALA A 299 17.87 0.66 9.80
C ALA A 299 18.83 0.00 10.80
N TYR A 300 18.79 -1.32 10.92
CA TYR A 300 19.71 -2.07 11.77
C TYR A 300 21.15 -1.94 11.31
N PHE A 301 21.41 -2.05 10.01
CA PHE A 301 22.75 -1.89 9.46
C PHE A 301 23.33 -0.53 9.84
N VAL A 302 22.63 0.55 9.52
CA VAL A 302 23.07 1.92 9.80
C VAL A 302 23.20 2.15 11.31
N TYR A 303 22.25 1.65 12.11
CA TYR A 303 22.30 1.74 13.56
C TYR A 303 23.57 1.12 14.15
N PHE A 304 23.90 -0.13 13.76
CA PHE A 304 25.10 -0.78 14.26
C PHE A 304 26.37 -0.09 13.76
N GLN A 305 26.41 0.41 12.52
CA GLN A 305 27.55 1.19 12.01
C GLN A 305 27.75 2.50 12.79
N VAL A 306 26.67 3.18 13.18
CA VAL A 306 26.75 4.40 14.02
C VAL A 306 27.26 4.06 15.42
N ILE A 307 26.79 2.97 16.03
CA ILE A 307 27.25 2.57 17.37
C ILE A 307 28.72 2.17 17.36
N THR A 308 29.16 1.37 16.39
CA THR A 308 30.57 0.95 16.33
C THR A 308 31.49 2.12 16.01
N SER A 309 31.07 3.05 15.14
CA SER A 309 31.86 4.27 14.88
C SER A 309 31.96 5.19 16.11
N LEU A 310 30.89 5.35 16.88
CA LEU A 310 30.90 6.10 18.13
C LEU A 310 31.77 5.44 19.23
N SER A 311 31.80 4.10 19.25
CA SER A 311 32.64 3.34 20.17
C SER A 311 34.13 3.44 19.83
N LEU A 312 34.49 3.75 18.58
CA LEU A 312 35.89 3.91 18.14
C LEU A 312 36.45 5.31 18.39
N THR A 313 35.59 6.34 18.45
CA THR A 313 36.01 7.72 18.75
C THR A 313 36.10 7.99 20.25
N THR A 314 35.52 7.12 21.07
CA THR A 314 35.63 7.18 22.52
C THR A 314 36.69 6.16 22.96
N ASP A 315 37.89 6.62 23.33
CA ASP A 315 38.99 5.80 23.92
C ASP A 315 38.60 5.06 25.23
N PHE A 316 37.32 5.09 25.61
CA PHE A 316 36.79 4.72 26.92
C PHE A 316 35.96 3.45 26.96
N VAL A 317 35.58 2.84 25.81
CA VAL A 317 34.93 1.52 25.83
C VAL A 317 35.98 0.41 25.85
N THR A 318 36.87 0.48 26.84
CA THR A 318 37.60 -0.71 27.30
C THR A 318 36.61 -1.52 28.14
N CYS A 319 36.18 -2.65 27.60
CA CYS A 319 35.38 -3.64 28.32
C CYS A 319 36.12 -4.01 29.61
N THR A 320 35.63 -3.54 30.76
CA THR A 320 36.07 -4.04 32.06
C THR A 320 35.18 -5.22 32.39
N ILE A 321 35.72 -6.42 32.23
CA ILE A 321 35.55 -7.65 33.04
C ILE A 321 35.96 -8.81 32.11
N SER A 322 37.23 -9.21 32.24
CA SER A 322 37.98 -10.18 31.42
C SER A 322 38.50 -9.67 30.08
N ASP A 323 39.80 -9.88 29.88
CA ASP A 323 40.64 -9.23 28.89
C ASP A 323 40.19 -9.41 27.41
N ASN A 324 40.40 -8.37 26.61
CA ASN A 324 40.42 -8.35 25.14
C ASN A 324 39.11 -8.21 24.33
N CYS A 325 38.02 -7.65 24.86
CA CYS A 325 36.89 -7.25 24.00
C CYS A 325 37.08 -5.83 23.45
N ILE A 326 38.00 -5.67 22.50
CA ILE A 326 38.09 -4.47 21.67
C ILE A 326 37.09 -4.66 20.53
N ILE A 327 36.00 -3.89 20.53
CA ILE A 327 35.08 -3.88 19.40
C ILE A 327 35.72 -3.10 18.27
N LYS A 328 36.02 -3.81 17.19
CA LYS A 328 36.56 -3.23 15.97
C LYS A 328 35.41 -2.82 15.06
N LYS A 329 35.67 -1.89 14.13
CA LYS A 329 34.73 -1.58 13.04
C LYS A 329 34.28 -2.85 12.29
N GLU A 330 35.20 -3.82 12.21
CA GLU A 330 35.03 -5.15 11.61
C GLU A 330 33.99 -6.02 12.31
N ASP A 331 33.61 -5.70 13.56
CA ASP A 331 32.58 -6.44 14.30
C ASP A 331 31.16 -5.97 13.95
N ALA A 332 31.00 -4.85 13.24
CA ALA A 332 29.68 -4.38 12.83
C ALA A 332 29.06 -5.36 11.81
N PRO A 333 27.79 -5.77 11.99
CA PRO A 333 27.14 -6.70 11.09
C PRO A 333 27.07 -6.11 9.68
N THR A 334 27.30 -6.97 8.71
CA THR A 334 27.12 -6.65 7.30
C THR A 334 25.65 -6.39 6.99
N LEU A 335 25.37 -5.63 5.93
CA LEU A 335 23.99 -5.37 5.47
C LEU A 335 23.21 -6.66 5.17
N PHE A 336 23.90 -7.73 4.80
CA PHE A 336 23.27 -9.03 4.58
C PHE A 336 22.89 -9.73 5.89
N GLU A 337 23.74 -9.68 6.91
CA GLU A 337 23.40 -10.22 8.24
C GLU A 337 22.20 -9.50 8.84
N THR A 338 22.13 -8.17 8.69
CA THR A 338 20.96 -7.40 9.14
C THR A 338 19.72 -7.66 8.29
N LEU A 339 19.87 -8.00 7.00
CA LEU A 339 18.77 -8.47 6.16
C LEU A 339 18.23 -9.81 6.62
N LEU A 340 19.10 -10.77 6.92
CA LEU A 340 18.68 -12.07 7.46
C LEU A 340 17.97 -11.88 8.81
N MET A 341 18.55 -11.08 9.70
CA MET A 341 17.94 -10.73 10.98
C MET A 341 16.55 -10.10 10.78
N SER A 342 16.45 -9.06 9.95
CA SER A 342 15.18 -8.41 9.66
C SER A 342 14.17 -9.37 9.01
N SER A 343 14.62 -10.28 8.16
CA SER A 343 13.75 -11.30 7.54
C SER A 343 13.22 -12.28 8.59
N THR A 344 14.08 -12.75 9.50
CA THR A 344 13.66 -13.67 10.57
C THR A 344 12.64 -13.02 11.51
N LEU A 345 12.86 -11.75 11.87
CA LEU A 345 11.92 -10.98 12.67
C LEU A 345 10.64 -10.67 11.91
N GLY A 346 10.76 -10.27 10.65
CA GLY A 346 9.61 -9.85 9.86
C GLY A 346 8.67 -11.00 9.49
N VAL A 347 9.22 -12.14 9.08
CA VAL A 347 8.42 -13.28 8.60
C VAL A 347 7.96 -14.17 9.74
N PHE A 348 8.86 -14.50 10.67
CA PHE A 348 8.55 -15.47 11.72
C PHE A 348 8.15 -14.81 13.04
N ASN A 349 8.37 -13.51 13.18
CA ASN A 349 8.15 -12.78 14.43
C ASN A 349 8.90 -13.38 15.62
N ILE A 350 10.04 -14.01 15.33
CA ILE A 350 10.88 -14.66 16.34
C ILE A 350 11.96 -13.68 16.77
N SER A 351 11.88 -13.24 18.03
CA SER A 351 12.90 -12.43 18.67
C SER A 351 13.78 -13.30 19.57
N TYR A 352 15.08 -13.28 19.33
CA TYR A 352 16.09 -13.86 20.23
C TYR A 352 16.94 -12.72 20.78
N GLY A 353 16.65 -12.25 21.99
CA GLY A 353 17.52 -11.28 22.66
C GLY A 353 16.87 -10.49 23.79
N VAL A 354 17.67 -10.20 24.81
CA VAL A 354 17.42 -9.07 25.72
C VAL A 354 18.17 -7.90 25.12
N PHE A 355 17.47 -6.84 24.70
CA PHE A 355 18.10 -5.65 24.11
C PHE A 355 18.41 -4.63 25.21
N PRO A 356 19.66 -4.51 25.68
CA PRO A 356 20.06 -3.51 26.66
C PRO A 356 19.94 -2.06 26.17
N ASN A 357 19.90 -1.81 24.85
CA ASN A 357 19.70 -0.48 24.28
C ASN A 357 18.22 -0.19 23.97
N ILE A 358 17.68 0.89 24.53
CA ILE A 358 16.27 1.26 24.37
C ILE A 358 15.89 1.61 22.92
N LEU A 359 16.79 2.23 22.14
CA LEU A 359 16.50 2.59 20.75
C LEU A 359 16.42 1.33 19.87
N LEU A 360 17.34 0.38 20.09
CA LEU A 360 17.27 -0.93 19.43
C LEU A 360 16.00 -1.67 19.82
N ALA A 361 15.63 -1.66 21.11
CA ALA A 361 14.41 -2.27 21.59
C ALA A 361 13.14 -1.64 20.95
N ILE A 362 13.10 -0.31 20.80
CA ILE A 362 12.00 0.41 20.12
C ILE A 362 11.95 0.01 18.65
N LEU A 363 13.08 0.05 17.94
CA LEU A 363 13.16 -0.32 16.52
C LEU A 363 12.66 -1.75 16.30
N HIS A 364 13.10 -2.66 17.17
CA HIS A 364 12.74 -4.06 17.17
C HIS A 364 11.25 -4.30 17.44
N ALA A 365 10.72 -3.67 18.49
CA ALA A 365 9.30 -3.74 18.83
C ALA A 365 8.43 -3.17 17.70
N PHE A 366 8.87 -2.10 17.05
CA PHE A 366 8.15 -1.49 15.94
C PHE A 366 8.11 -2.41 14.72
N GLN A 367 9.20 -3.12 14.41
CA GLN A 367 9.20 -4.13 13.37
C GLN A 367 8.23 -5.27 13.66
N ILE A 368 8.30 -5.84 14.87
CA ILE A 368 7.41 -6.92 15.32
C ILE A 368 5.94 -6.51 15.18
N LEU A 369 5.61 -5.27 15.58
CA LEU A 369 4.25 -4.74 15.50
C LEU A 369 3.79 -4.63 14.03
N ILE A 370 4.58 -4.00 13.16
CA ILE A 370 4.19 -3.81 11.75
C ILE A 370 4.11 -5.15 11.03
N SER A 371 5.08 -6.04 11.24
CA SER A 371 5.07 -7.39 10.67
C SER A 371 3.88 -8.21 11.18
N GLY A 372 3.54 -8.11 12.47
CA GLY A 372 2.33 -8.69 13.03
C GLY A 372 1.06 -8.19 12.34
N VAL A 373 0.94 -6.88 12.12
CA VAL A 373 -0.18 -6.29 11.37
C VAL A 373 -0.29 -6.85 9.94
N LEU A 374 0.83 -6.96 9.23
CA LEU A 374 0.87 -7.48 7.85
C LEU A 374 0.59 -8.99 7.77
N ILE A 375 1.06 -9.77 8.73
CA ILE A 375 0.76 -11.21 8.84
C ILE A 375 -0.73 -11.40 9.16
N LEU A 376 -1.27 -10.65 10.12
CA LEU A 376 -2.70 -10.69 10.46
C LEU A 376 -3.58 -10.31 9.28
N LEU A 377 -3.19 -9.29 8.50
CA LEU A 377 -3.86 -8.97 7.23
C LEU A 377 -3.87 -10.17 6.28
N SER A 378 -2.72 -10.82 6.10
CA SER A 378 -2.58 -11.96 5.21
C SER A 378 -3.46 -13.14 5.66
N VAL A 379 -3.48 -13.45 6.96
CA VAL A 379 -4.26 -14.55 7.54
C VAL A 379 -5.75 -14.24 7.59
N ALA A 380 -6.16 -13.03 8.00
CA ALA A 380 -7.56 -12.63 8.03
C ALA A 380 -8.20 -12.71 6.64
N GLN A 381 -7.46 -12.30 5.60
CA GLN A 381 -7.91 -12.45 4.22
C GLN A 381 -7.95 -13.91 3.77
N TYR A 382 -7.06 -14.77 4.27
CA TYR A 382 -7.10 -16.20 3.97
C TYR A 382 -8.32 -16.88 4.60
N LEU A 383 -8.62 -16.58 5.88
CA LEU A 383 -9.67 -17.23 6.66
C LEU A 383 -11.08 -16.67 6.40
N GLY A 384 -11.20 -15.37 6.11
CA GLY A 384 -12.48 -14.68 6.01
C GLY A 384 -13.24 -14.87 4.69
N ALA A 385 -12.79 -15.71 3.76
CA ALA A 385 -13.30 -15.69 2.38
C ALA A 385 -14.13 -16.92 1.98
N ASP A 386 -15.42 -16.69 1.76
CA ASP A 386 -16.11 -17.31 0.63
C ASP A 386 -15.46 -16.77 -0.65
N LYS A 387 -14.95 -17.66 -1.52
CA LYS A 387 -14.28 -17.30 -2.78
C LYS A 387 -15.22 -16.73 -3.83
N THR A 388 -16.52 -16.69 -3.56
CA THR A 388 -17.54 -16.25 -4.51
C THR A 388 -17.55 -14.73 -4.57
N LEU A 389 -17.32 -14.19 -5.76
CA LEU A 389 -17.61 -12.78 -6.06
C LEU A 389 -19.07 -12.49 -5.68
N ASN A 390 -19.36 -11.23 -5.33
CA ASN A 390 -20.75 -10.81 -5.30
C ASN A 390 -21.36 -11.13 -6.68
N ILE A 391 -22.58 -11.67 -6.70
CA ILE A 391 -23.26 -12.14 -7.93
C ILE A 391 -23.27 -11.04 -9.01
N SER A 392 -23.35 -9.76 -8.61
CA SER A 392 -23.25 -8.61 -9.52
C SER A 392 -21.87 -8.51 -10.17
N ASP A 393 -20.80 -8.59 -9.38
CA ASP A 393 -19.43 -8.51 -9.88
C ASP A 393 -19.10 -9.75 -10.73
N GLU A 394 -19.53 -10.94 -10.31
CA GLU A 394 -19.35 -12.19 -11.06
C GLU A 394 -19.99 -12.13 -12.45
N LYS A 395 -21.26 -11.70 -12.52
CA LYS A 395 -21.96 -11.52 -13.79
C LYS A 395 -21.26 -10.49 -14.67
N PHE A 396 -20.87 -9.36 -14.09
CA PHE A 396 -20.12 -8.34 -14.79
C PHE A 396 -18.85 -8.94 -15.41
N TYR A 397 -17.99 -9.60 -14.63
CA TYR A 397 -16.76 -10.22 -15.12
C TYR A 397 -17.00 -11.30 -16.18
N ASN A 398 -18.03 -12.15 -16.01
CA ASN A 398 -18.35 -13.20 -16.97
C ASN A 398 -18.82 -12.64 -18.33
N GLU A 399 -19.64 -11.59 -18.31
CA GLU A 399 -20.07 -10.92 -19.54
C GLU A 399 -18.88 -10.32 -20.30
N ILE A 400 -17.90 -9.79 -19.58
CA ILE A 400 -16.71 -9.18 -20.17
C ILE A 400 -15.77 -10.22 -20.75
N ALA A 401 -15.55 -11.33 -20.03
CA ALA A 401 -14.74 -12.44 -20.54
C ALA A 401 -15.33 -13.01 -21.84
N ASN A 402 -16.67 -13.11 -21.91
CA ASN A 402 -17.36 -13.53 -23.13
C ASN A 402 -17.15 -12.51 -24.27
N LEU A 403 -17.13 -11.21 -23.98
CA LEU A 403 -16.90 -10.16 -24.97
C LEU A 403 -15.47 -10.15 -25.55
N ASP A 404 -14.46 -10.37 -24.72
CA ASP A 404 -13.08 -10.48 -25.21
C ASP A 404 -12.90 -11.70 -26.13
N SER A 405 -13.56 -12.83 -25.81
CA SER A 405 -13.57 -14.02 -26.68
C SER A 405 -14.28 -13.79 -28.03
N LEU A 406 -15.30 -12.93 -28.07
CA LEU A 406 -16.00 -12.56 -29.30
C LEU A 406 -15.16 -11.61 -30.17
N LYS A 407 -14.35 -10.75 -29.53
CA LYS A 407 -13.44 -9.84 -30.22
C LYS A 407 -12.30 -10.57 -30.94
N GLU A 408 -11.77 -11.64 -30.33
CA GLU A 408 -10.77 -12.51 -30.98
C GLU A 408 -11.34 -13.24 -32.22
N ASN A 409 -12.66 -13.44 -32.26
CA ASN A 409 -13.36 -14.10 -33.37
C ASN A 409 -13.80 -13.15 -34.50
N GLY A 410 -13.36 -11.89 -34.49
CA GLY A 410 -13.52 -10.97 -35.63
C GLY A 410 -14.95 -10.48 -35.89
N THR A 411 -15.88 -10.66 -34.94
CA THR A 411 -17.23 -10.09 -35.03
C THR A 411 -17.24 -8.62 -34.61
N ASN A 412 -18.23 -7.86 -35.07
CA ASN A 412 -18.41 -6.43 -34.79
C ASN A 412 -18.73 -6.20 -33.29
N SER A 413 -17.70 -6.35 -32.46
CA SER A 413 -17.73 -6.42 -30.99
C SER A 413 -18.49 -5.28 -30.33
N LEU A 414 -18.48 -4.09 -30.94
CA LEU A 414 -19.14 -2.89 -30.43
C LEU A 414 -20.68 -2.98 -30.42
N TYR A 415 -21.28 -3.72 -31.36
CA TYR A 415 -22.74 -3.88 -31.43
C TYR A 415 -23.25 -4.92 -30.42
N GLU A 416 -22.53 -6.03 -30.27
CA GLU A 416 -22.83 -7.06 -29.27
C GLU A 416 -22.59 -6.55 -27.84
N LEU A 417 -21.54 -5.76 -27.62
CA LEU A 417 -21.30 -5.08 -26.34
C LEU A 417 -22.46 -4.21 -25.91
N ASN A 418 -22.98 -3.40 -26.85
CA ASN A 418 -24.10 -2.52 -26.54
C ASN A 418 -25.37 -3.32 -26.25
N ASN A 419 -25.60 -4.43 -26.95
CA ASN A 419 -26.71 -5.33 -26.65
C ASN A 419 -26.55 -6.05 -25.30
N ILE A 420 -25.34 -6.46 -24.92
CA ILE A 420 -25.07 -7.08 -23.62
C ILE A 420 -25.26 -6.08 -22.49
N PHE A 421 -24.73 -4.86 -22.60
CA PHE A 421 -24.99 -3.79 -21.61
C PHE A 421 -26.48 -3.47 -21.48
N THR A 422 -27.19 -3.37 -22.60
CA THR A 422 -28.65 -3.14 -22.59
C THR A 422 -29.38 -4.32 -21.96
N THR A 423 -28.89 -5.55 -22.16
CA THR A 423 -29.47 -6.77 -21.57
C THR A 423 -29.16 -6.88 -20.08
N TYR A 424 -27.96 -6.51 -19.64
CA TYR A 424 -27.58 -6.44 -18.23
C TYR A 424 -28.47 -5.44 -17.50
N ILE A 425 -28.59 -4.22 -18.02
CA ILE A 425 -29.48 -3.17 -17.49
C ILE A 425 -30.92 -3.70 -17.40
N LYS A 426 -31.45 -4.29 -18.48
CA LYS A 426 -32.79 -4.89 -18.49
C LYS A 426 -32.93 -6.07 -17.54
N MET A 427 -31.90 -6.88 -17.32
CA MET A 427 -31.93 -7.99 -16.37
C MET A 427 -31.92 -7.47 -14.93
N THR A 428 -31.17 -6.42 -14.61
CA THR A 428 -31.29 -5.72 -13.32
C THR A 428 -32.69 -5.14 -13.14
N GLU A 429 -33.27 -4.51 -14.16
CA GLU A 429 -34.66 -4.03 -14.14
C GLU A 429 -35.68 -5.17 -13.95
N ILE A 430 -35.52 -6.31 -14.64
CA ILE A 430 -36.44 -7.45 -14.55
C ILE A 430 -36.32 -8.12 -13.19
N LYS A 431 -35.10 -8.32 -12.68
CA LYS A 431 -34.87 -8.86 -11.33
C LYS A 431 -35.46 -7.95 -10.27
N TYR A 432 -35.38 -6.64 -10.48
CA TYR A 432 -36.01 -5.62 -9.64
C TYR A 432 -37.54 -5.65 -9.74
N LYS A 433 -38.12 -5.77 -10.94
CA LYS A 433 -39.57 -5.95 -11.17
C LYS A 433 -40.11 -7.25 -10.58
N ILE A 434 -39.34 -8.34 -10.61
CA ILE A 434 -39.69 -9.63 -9.97
C ILE A 434 -39.65 -9.49 -8.45
N ASN A 435 -38.63 -8.84 -7.88
CA ASN A 435 -38.50 -8.63 -6.43
C ASN A 435 -39.60 -7.69 -5.89
N ILE A 436 -39.97 -6.66 -6.66
CA ILE A 436 -41.15 -5.81 -6.38
C ILE A 436 -42.44 -6.62 -6.49
N GLY A 437 -42.57 -7.49 -7.50
CA GLY A 437 -43.72 -8.38 -7.67
C GLY A 437 -43.92 -9.34 -6.50
N ASP A 438 -42.84 -9.94 -5.99
CA ASP A 438 -42.87 -10.86 -4.85
C ASP A 438 -43.12 -10.14 -3.51
N ASN A 439 -42.57 -8.93 -3.32
CA ASN A 439 -42.91 -8.08 -2.17
C ASN A 439 -44.36 -7.56 -2.22
N LEU A 440 -44.89 -7.21 -3.40
CA LEU A 440 -46.30 -6.87 -3.57
C LEU A 440 -47.19 -8.09 -3.29
N LYS A 441 -46.82 -9.28 -3.75
CA LYS A 441 -47.55 -10.52 -3.47
C LYS A 441 -47.63 -10.83 -1.97
N LYS A 442 -46.51 -10.67 -1.26
CA LYS A 442 -46.46 -10.83 0.21
C LYS A 442 -47.29 -9.77 0.93
N ASN A 443 -47.24 -8.52 0.49
CA ASN A 443 -48.04 -7.44 1.08
C ASN A 443 -49.55 -7.62 0.81
N ILE A 444 -49.93 -8.12 -0.37
CA ILE A 444 -51.33 -8.46 -0.68
C ILE A 444 -51.81 -9.64 0.16
N GLN A 445 -51.00 -10.71 0.31
CA GLN A 445 -51.34 -11.83 1.20
C GLN A 445 -51.44 -11.43 2.68
N TYR A 446 -50.61 -10.48 3.12
CA TYR A 446 -50.68 -9.92 4.46
C TYR A 446 -51.92 -9.05 4.68
N ILE A 447 -52.36 -8.31 3.65
CA ILE A 447 -53.61 -7.53 3.69
C ILE A 447 -54.82 -8.47 3.70
N ASP A 448 -54.84 -9.50 2.84
CA ASP A 448 -55.93 -10.47 2.81
C ASP A 448 -56.08 -11.22 4.14
N SER A 449 -54.98 -11.69 4.73
CA SER A 449 -55.03 -12.38 6.04
C SER A 449 -55.49 -11.49 7.20
N ASN A 450 -55.29 -10.17 7.11
CA ASN A 450 -55.81 -9.21 8.10
C ASN A 450 -57.28 -8.82 7.87
N ILE A 451 -57.79 -8.96 6.64
CA ILE A 451 -59.21 -8.74 6.34
C ILE A 451 -60.03 -9.96 6.80
N TYR A 452 -59.52 -11.18 6.62
CA TYR A 452 -60.22 -12.40 7.06
C TYR A 452 -60.17 -12.65 8.58
N SER A 453 -59.32 -11.95 9.34
CA SER A 453 -59.28 -12.05 10.82
C SER A 453 -60.12 -10.98 11.54
N ARG A 454 -60.77 -10.08 10.78
CA ARG A 454 -61.66 -9.03 11.31
C ARG A 454 -63.15 -9.24 11.00
N HIS A 455 -63.49 -10.37 10.39
CA HIS A 455 -64.84 -10.93 10.31
C HIS A 455 -64.86 -12.25 11.06
#